data_AF-A0A8X8ZA49-F1
#
_entry.id   AF-A0A8X8ZA49-F1
#
_cell.length_a   1.000
_cell.length_b   1.000
_cell.length_c   1.000
_cell.angle_alpha   90.00
_cell.angle_beta   90.00
_cell.angle_gamma   90.00
#
_symmetry.space_group_name_H-M   'P 1'
#
loop_
_entity.id
_entity.type
_entity.pdbx_description
1 polymer ?
#
loop_
_entity_poly.entity_id
_entity_poly.type
_entity_poly.pdbx_seq_one_letter_code
_entity_poly.pdbx_strand_id
1 'polypeptide(L)'
;MPKRLIVVLEMHRNPFQILDRCTKIINGDELKTEFPQSNLVVANIPYNISSPLLAKLVYGAAANSFRSATLLLQKEFAQRLLAKPGDSEYNRLAINMNLMADVEFVMDVSKRDFVPCPKVDSSVVKLYPKTEIPDVNLEEWWAFTRTCFNNKNKTLGATFKQKRKLMELMKFSRVEGFCQDSNDLEECESGSQLGLGVGNMISSFRARVAGVLESGGYVDKRPAKLSHDDLLHLLSLFNDVGIYFRDQAKGSDSCSVAELDFDDGLL
;
A
#
# COMPACT_ATOMS: atom_id res chain seq x y z
N MET A 1 0.01 23.56 -7.85
CA MET A 1 1.09 23.95 -8.79
C MET A 1 1.52 25.41 -8.57
N PRO A 2 2.82 25.72 -8.39
CA PRO A 2 3.25 27.10 -8.33
C PRO A 2 3.14 27.71 -9.74
N LYS A 3 2.38 28.81 -9.88
CA LYS A 3 2.13 29.56 -11.13
C LYS A 3 3.38 29.87 -11.97
N ARG A 4 4.57 29.81 -11.36
CA ARG A 4 5.87 30.01 -12.00
C ARG A 4 6.26 28.93 -13.01
N LEU A 5 5.91 27.65 -12.78
CA LEU A 5 6.37 26.57 -13.67
C LEU A 5 5.68 26.62 -15.04
N ILE A 6 4.37 26.91 -15.06
CA ILE A 6 3.61 27.07 -16.30
C ILE A 6 4.18 28.24 -17.11
N VAL A 7 4.40 29.38 -16.46
CA VAL A 7 5.01 30.55 -17.11
C VAL A 7 6.41 30.22 -17.64
N VAL A 8 7.24 29.49 -16.88
CA VAL A 8 8.58 29.08 -17.33
C VAL A 8 8.51 28.14 -18.53
N LEU A 9 7.60 27.15 -18.52
CA LEU A 9 7.40 26.22 -19.64
C LEU A 9 6.87 26.94 -20.89
N GLU A 10 5.95 27.89 -20.71
CA GLU A 10 5.43 28.74 -21.79
C GLU A 10 6.52 29.68 -22.34
N MET A 11 7.41 30.21 -21.49
CA MET A 11 8.52 31.08 -21.90
C MET A 11 9.65 30.31 -22.60
N HIS A 12 9.98 29.09 -22.15
CA HIS A 12 11.01 28.23 -22.75
C HIS A 12 10.48 27.36 -23.90
N ARG A 13 9.22 27.57 -24.29
CA ARG A 13 8.61 26.96 -25.47
C ARG A 13 9.30 27.38 -26.78
N ASN A 14 10.18 28.39 -26.73
CA ASN A 14 10.70 29.09 -27.91
C ASN A 14 12.24 29.20 -28.04
N PRO A 15 13.00 28.07 -28.02
CA PRO A 15 14.26 28.00 -28.78
C PRO A 15 14.30 26.90 -29.85
N PHE A 16 13.43 25.88 -29.78
CA PHE A 16 13.40 24.76 -30.73
C PHE A 16 11.98 24.57 -31.26
N GLN A 17 11.68 25.11 -32.45
CA GLN A 17 10.37 25.07 -33.14
C GLN A 17 9.72 23.67 -33.29
N ILE A 18 10.46 22.60 -32.97
CA ILE A 18 10.02 21.20 -33.02
C ILE A 18 9.07 20.87 -31.84
N LEU A 19 9.26 21.46 -30.65
CA LEU A 19 8.40 21.17 -29.49
C LEU A 19 6.97 21.68 -29.67
N ASP A 20 6.75 22.72 -30.48
CA ASP A 20 5.46 23.40 -30.58
C ASP A 20 4.36 22.55 -31.22
N ARG A 21 4.71 21.55 -32.05
CA ARG A 21 3.75 20.65 -32.70
C ARG A 21 3.48 19.37 -31.91
N CYS A 22 4.33 19.03 -30.93
CA CYS A 22 4.29 17.76 -30.21
C CYS A 22 4.02 17.92 -28.69
N THR A 23 3.87 19.15 -28.19
CA THR A 23 3.66 19.41 -26.77
C THR A 23 2.20 19.75 -26.48
N LYS A 24 1.57 18.94 -25.63
CA LYS A 24 0.24 19.23 -25.07
C LYS A 24 0.39 19.58 -23.59
N ILE A 25 -0.03 20.78 -23.21
CA ILE A 25 -0.06 21.22 -21.81
C ILE A 25 -1.46 20.92 -21.26
N ILE A 26 -1.51 20.21 -20.13
CA ILE A 26 -2.74 19.92 -19.41
C ILE A 26 -2.63 20.62 -18.05
N ASN A 27 -3.54 21.55 -17.79
CA ASN A 27 -3.64 22.21 -16.49
C ASN A 27 -4.76 21.53 -15.69
N GLY A 28 -4.42 20.95 -14.55
CA GLY A 28 -5.35 20.22 -13.71
C GLY A 28 -4.72 19.82 -12.38
N ASP A 29 -5.54 19.24 -11.51
CA ASP A 29 -5.11 18.60 -10.27
C ASP A 29 -4.55 17.22 -10.62
N GLU A 30 -3.26 16.99 -10.36
CA GLU A 30 -2.56 15.77 -10.78
C GLU A 30 -3.19 14.50 -10.19
N LEU A 31 -3.86 14.59 -9.03
CA LEU A 31 -4.52 13.44 -8.41
C LEU A 31 -5.88 13.15 -9.06
N LYS A 32 -6.55 14.15 -9.64
CA LYS A 32 -7.89 14.01 -10.25
C LYS A 32 -7.87 13.88 -11.78
N THR A 33 -6.90 14.51 -12.44
CA THR A 33 -6.80 14.54 -13.90
C THR A 33 -6.36 13.19 -14.46
N GLU A 34 -7.06 12.66 -15.44
CA GLU A 34 -6.63 11.44 -16.13
C GLU A 34 -5.35 11.68 -16.93
N PHE A 35 -4.36 10.80 -16.76
CA PHE A 35 -3.12 10.88 -17.51
C PHE A 35 -3.29 10.24 -18.88
N PRO A 36 -2.80 10.88 -19.96
CA PRO A 36 -2.78 10.25 -21.27
C PRO A 36 -1.85 9.03 -21.25
N GLN A 37 -2.08 8.08 -22.16
CA GLN A 37 -1.13 6.99 -22.39
C GLN A 37 0.25 7.54 -22.73
N SER A 38 1.29 7.00 -22.11
CA SER A 38 2.65 7.53 -22.24
C SER A 38 3.67 6.41 -22.11
N ASN A 39 4.62 6.30 -23.03
CA ASN A 39 5.66 5.27 -22.92
C ASN A 39 6.62 5.54 -21.76
N LEU A 40 6.90 6.81 -21.48
CA LEU A 40 7.85 7.25 -20.46
C LEU A 40 7.22 8.35 -19.63
N VAL A 41 7.38 8.25 -18.31
CA VAL A 41 6.97 9.28 -17.36
C VAL A 41 8.23 9.87 -16.73
N VAL A 42 8.31 11.19 -16.67
CA VAL A 42 9.35 11.89 -15.91
C VAL A 42 8.65 12.92 -15.04
N ALA A 43 8.88 12.88 -13.73
CA ALA A 43 8.21 13.81 -12.82
C ALA A 43 9.13 14.25 -11.68
N ASN A 44 9.09 15.55 -11.40
CA ASN A 44 9.57 16.12 -10.15
C ASN A 44 8.36 16.29 -9.23
N ILE A 45 8.18 15.35 -8.31
CA ILE A 45 6.93 15.22 -7.56
C ILE A 45 6.98 16.09 -6.29
N PRO A 46 6.00 16.98 -6.07
CA PRO A 46 5.87 17.66 -4.79
C PRO A 46 5.68 16.65 -3.65
N TYR A 47 6.44 16.82 -2.59
CA TYR A 47 6.61 15.79 -1.56
C TYR A 47 5.31 15.34 -0.88
N ASN A 48 4.38 16.27 -0.67
CA ASN A 48 3.08 16.03 -0.03
C ASN A 48 2.10 15.19 -0.87
N ILE A 49 2.38 14.97 -2.15
CA ILE A 49 1.53 14.14 -3.03
C ILE A 49 2.26 12.90 -3.55
N SER A 50 3.47 12.60 -3.05
CA SER A 50 4.30 11.49 -3.55
C SER A 50 3.57 10.15 -3.43
N SER A 51 3.05 9.84 -2.25
CA SER A 51 2.28 8.63 -1.94
C SER A 51 1.06 8.46 -2.87
N PRO A 52 0.08 9.39 -2.88
CA PRO A 52 -1.13 9.23 -3.70
C PRO A 52 -0.83 9.30 -5.21
N LEU A 53 0.20 10.02 -5.64
CA LEU A 53 0.58 10.06 -7.05
C LEU A 53 1.20 8.73 -7.49
N LEU A 54 2.07 8.13 -6.68
CA LEU A 54 2.60 6.79 -6.93
C LEU A 54 1.48 5.74 -6.94
N ALA A 55 0.54 5.82 -5.99
CA ALA A 55 -0.64 4.97 -5.96
C ALA A 55 -1.39 5.05 -7.30
N LYS A 56 -1.66 6.27 -7.77
CA LYS A 56 -2.34 6.52 -9.04
C LYS A 56 -1.58 6.00 -10.26
N LEU A 57 -0.25 6.17 -10.29
CA LEU A 57 0.58 5.69 -11.39
C LEU A 57 0.60 4.15 -11.47
N VAL A 58 0.63 3.49 -10.32
CA VAL A 58 0.88 2.04 -10.23
C VAL A 58 -0.41 1.22 -10.14
N TYR A 59 -1.47 1.79 -9.57
CA TYR A 59 -2.76 1.10 -9.34
C TYR A 59 -3.97 1.75 -10.02
N GLY A 60 -3.83 2.98 -10.54
CA GLY A 60 -4.94 3.67 -11.21
C GLY A 60 -5.25 3.12 -12.60
N ALA A 61 -6.16 3.77 -13.31
CA ALA A 61 -6.49 3.42 -14.71
C ALA A 61 -5.27 3.55 -15.67
N ALA A 62 -4.21 4.25 -15.23
CA ALA A 62 -2.94 4.37 -15.93
C ALA A 62 -1.92 3.29 -15.52
N ALA A 63 -2.26 2.34 -14.64
CA ALA A 63 -1.41 1.20 -14.32
C ALA A 63 -1.03 0.46 -15.60
N ASN A 64 0.26 0.17 -15.77
CA ASN A 64 0.85 -0.43 -16.99
C ASN A 64 0.74 0.40 -18.28
N SER A 65 0.31 1.66 -18.22
CA SER A 65 0.26 2.53 -19.40
C SER A 65 1.62 3.05 -19.85
N PHE A 66 2.67 2.81 -19.05
CA PHE A 66 4.04 3.26 -19.29
C PHE A 66 5.07 2.15 -19.16
N ARG A 67 6.15 2.25 -19.92
CA ARG A 67 7.30 1.32 -19.88
C ARG A 67 8.18 1.60 -18.66
N SER A 68 8.41 2.88 -18.35
CA SER A 68 9.14 3.26 -17.14
C SER A 68 8.82 4.68 -16.69
N ALA A 69 8.87 4.93 -15.38
CA ALA A 69 8.73 6.25 -14.79
C ALA A 69 10.01 6.65 -14.05
N THR A 70 10.59 7.80 -14.37
CA THR A 70 11.76 8.37 -13.66
C THR A 70 11.28 9.51 -12.76
N LEU A 71 11.37 9.30 -11.46
CA LEU A 71 10.71 10.14 -10.47
C LEU A 71 11.73 10.71 -9.50
N LEU A 72 11.64 12.01 -9.24
CA LEU A 72 12.37 12.67 -8.17
C LEU A 72 11.50 12.71 -6.92
N LEU A 73 11.96 12.08 -5.84
CA LEU A 73 11.25 11.91 -4.57
C LEU A 73 12.12 12.41 -3.42
N GLN A 74 11.54 12.65 -2.23
CA GLN A 74 12.35 12.86 -1.02
C GLN A 74 13.24 11.66 -0.76
N LYS A 75 14.47 11.91 -0.31
CA LYS A 75 15.45 10.84 -0.07
C LYS A 75 14.93 9.76 0.88
N GLU A 76 14.34 10.14 2.02
CA GLU A 76 13.77 9.18 2.98
C GLU A 76 12.62 8.37 2.38
N PHE A 77 11.73 9.04 1.62
CA PHE A 77 10.62 8.38 0.94
C PHE A 77 11.13 7.38 -0.11
N ALA A 78 12.14 7.75 -0.90
CA ALA A 78 12.78 6.87 -1.86
C ALA A 78 13.47 5.67 -1.18
N GLN A 79 14.13 5.88 -0.03
CA GLN A 79 14.75 4.81 0.75
C GLN A 79 13.71 3.81 1.27
N ARG A 80 12.58 4.30 1.79
CA ARG A 80 11.45 3.46 2.19
C ARG A 80 10.90 2.66 1.03
N LEU A 81 10.75 3.28 -0.15
CA LEU A 81 10.27 2.63 -1.37
C LEU A 81 11.21 1.51 -1.85
N LEU A 82 12.52 1.71 -1.74
CA LEU A 82 13.58 0.78 -2.16
C LEU A 82 13.92 -0.29 -1.10
N ALA A 83 13.38 -0.17 0.11
CA ALA A 83 13.74 -1.02 1.23
C ALA A 83 13.39 -2.49 0.97
N LYS A 84 14.27 -3.38 1.42
CA LYS A 84 14.15 -4.84 1.25
C LYS A 84 13.78 -5.51 2.58
N PRO A 85 13.26 -6.75 2.54
CA PRO A 85 13.02 -7.52 3.76
C PRO A 85 14.26 -7.56 4.67
N GLY A 86 14.08 -7.15 5.93
CA GLY A 86 15.14 -7.05 6.92
C GLY A 86 15.68 -5.62 7.15
N ASP A 87 15.48 -4.71 6.20
CA ASP A 87 15.90 -3.31 6.34
C ASP A 87 15.04 -2.56 7.37
N SER A 88 15.63 -1.57 8.05
CA SER A 88 14.90 -0.73 9.01
C SER A 88 13.73 0.00 8.37
N GLU A 89 13.94 0.47 7.14
CA GLU A 89 12.99 1.24 6.35
C GLU A 89 11.93 0.38 5.66
N TYR A 90 12.04 -0.95 5.73
CA TYR A 90 11.10 -1.87 5.08
C TYR A 90 9.70 -1.71 5.65
N ASN A 91 8.74 -1.40 4.79
CA ASN A 91 7.40 -1.00 5.21
C ASN A 91 6.34 -1.48 4.22
N ARG A 92 5.09 -1.11 4.48
CA ARG A 92 3.96 -1.49 3.63
C ARG A 92 4.04 -0.85 2.24
N LEU A 93 4.59 0.37 2.12
CA LEU A 93 4.82 1.04 0.83
C LEU A 93 5.72 0.19 -0.08
N ALA A 94 6.87 -0.27 0.41
CA ALA A 94 7.82 -1.07 -0.36
C ALA A 94 7.16 -2.33 -0.94
N ILE A 95 6.37 -3.03 -0.11
CA ILE A 95 5.73 -4.30 -0.48
C ILE A 95 4.64 -4.09 -1.51
N ASN A 96 3.77 -3.11 -1.28
CA ASN A 96 2.70 -2.81 -2.22
C ASN A 96 3.27 -2.27 -3.54
N MET A 97 4.36 -1.52 -3.52
CA MET A 97 5.00 -1.09 -4.76
C MET A 97 5.61 -2.28 -5.51
N ASN A 98 6.30 -3.18 -4.80
CA ASN A 98 6.89 -4.39 -5.37
C ASN A 98 5.83 -5.34 -5.96
N LEU A 99 4.58 -5.33 -5.48
CA LEU A 99 3.50 -6.10 -6.11
C LEU A 99 3.29 -5.75 -7.59
N MET A 100 3.45 -4.48 -7.93
CA MET A 100 3.05 -3.96 -9.24
C MET A 100 4.23 -3.47 -10.09
N ALA A 101 5.35 -3.08 -9.48
CA ALA A 101 6.47 -2.49 -10.18
C ALA A 101 7.81 -2.78 -9.48
N ASP A 102 8.86 -2.94 -10.27
CA ASP A 102 10.23 -2.93 -9.79
C ASP A 102 10.72 -1.49 -9.64
N VAL A 103 11.51 -1.24 -8.58
CA VAL A 103 12.06 0.08 -8.26
C VAL A 103 13.58 0.02 -8.30
N GLU A 104 14.18 0.91 -9.07
CA GLU A 104 15.62 1.05 -9.22
C GLU A 104 16.08 2.42 -8.67
N PHE A 105 17.13 2.42 -7.85
CA PHE A 105 17.80 3.64 -7.43
C PHE A 105 18.68 4.16 -8.56
N VAL A 106 18.59 5.46 -8.88
CA VAL A 106 19.43 6.08 -9.90
C VAL A 106 20.54 6.91 -9.27
N MET A 107 20.17 7.95 -8.51
CA MET A 107 21.13 8.85 -7.85
C MET A 107 20.46 9.70 -6.78
N ASP A 108 21.27 10.27 -5.88
CA ASP A 108 20.85 11.33 -4.96
C ASP A 108 21.00 12.71 -5.61
N VAL A 109 20.14 13.65 -5.23
CA VAL A 109 20.16 15.06 -5.66
C VAL A 109 20.21 15.96 -4.43
N SER A 110 21.15 16.90 -4.39
CA SER A 110 21.29 17.78 -3.24
C SER A 110 20.17 18.81 -3.23
N LYS A 111 19.64 19.13 -2.05
CA LYS A 111 18.71 20.26 -1.87
C LYS A 111 19.24 21.59 -2.41
N ARG A 112 20.57 21.75 -2.50
CA ARG A 112 21.22 22.96 -3.04
C ARG A 112 20.96 23.16 -4.54
N ASP A 113 20.57 22.11 -5.25
CA ASP A 113 20.28 22.13 -6.69
C ASP A 113 18.85 22.64 -7.00
N PHE A 114 18.07 23.01 -5.98
CA PHE A 114 16.70 23.46 -6.10
C PHE A 114 16.52 24.93 -5.74
N VAL A 115 15.54 25.57 -6.39
CA VAL A 115 15.13 26.95 -6.11
C VAL A 115 13.60 27.01 -5.95
N PRO A 116 13.07 27.35 -4.75
CA PRO A 116 13.79 27.53 -3.50
C PRO A 116 14.36 26.22 -2.95
N CYS A 117 15.42 26.31 -2.14
CA CYS A 117 16.06 25.16 -1.52
C CYS A 117 15.11 24.47 -0.51
N PRO A 118 14.81 23.17 -0.67
CA PRO A 118 13.99 22.41 0.27
C PRO A 118 14.77 22.09 1.56
N LYS A 119 14.06 21.56 2.58
CA LYS A 119 14.68 21.20 3.87
C LYS A 119 15.54 19.93 3.78
N VAL A 120 15.17 19.01 2.90
CA VAL A 120 15.74 17.66 2.77
C VAL A 120 16.23 17.41 1.35
N ASP A 121 17.17 16.49 1.21
CA ASP A 121 17.67 16.03 -0.09
C ASP A 121 16.63 15.14 -0.81
N SER A 122 16.86 14.91 -2.10
CA SER A 122 16.02 14.09 -2.96
C SER A 122 16.80 12.90 -3.50
N SER A 123 16.08 11.92 -4.03
CA SER A 123 16.64 10.83 -4.81
C SER A 123 15.82 10.63 -6.08
N VAL A 124 16.52 10.33 -7.18
CA VAL A 124 15.91 9.89 -8.43
C VAL A 124 15.77 8.38 -8.37
N VAL A 125 14.54 7.90 -8.58
CA VAL A 125 14.21 6.48 -8.70
C VAL A 125 13.57 6.21 -10.05
N LYS A 126 13.67 4.98 -10.52
CA LYS A 126 13.00 4.52 -11.72
C LYS A 126 12.07 3.35 -11.40
N LEU A 127 10.84 3.47 -11.88
CA LEU A 127 9.81 2.43 -11.76
C LEU A 127 9.66 1.72 -13.09
N TYR A 128 9.55 0.39 -13.01
CA TYR A 128 9.23 -0.47 -14.15
C TYR A 128 8.02 -1.31 -13.78
N PRO A 129 6.85 -1.06 -14.38
CA PRO A 129 5.68 -1.89 -14.12
C PRO A 129 5.95 -3.35 -14.49
N LYS A 130 5.52 -4.27 -13.63
CA LYS A 130 5.72 -5.70 -13.86
C LYS A 130 4.80 -6.17 -14.98
N THR A 131 5.34 -7.02 -15.85
CA THR A 131 4.56 -7.63 -16.93
C THR A 131 3.58 -8.67 -16.40
N GLU A 132 3.99 -9.40 -15.36
CA GLU A 132 3.18 -10.40 -14.68
C GLU A 132 2.89 -9.92 -13.26
N ILE A 133 1.61 -9.66 -12.99
CA ILE A 133 1.12 -9.28 -11.67
C ILE A 133 0.44 -10.52 -11.08
N PRO A 134 0.74 -10.91 -9.82
CA PRO A 134 0.07 -12.01 -9.17
C PRO A 134 -1.46 -11.84 -9.21
N ASP A 135 -2.18 -12.93 -9.48
CA ASP A 135 -3.64 -12.96 -9.42
C ASP A 135 -4.10 -12.93 -7.96
N VAL A 136 -4.11 -11.73 -7.40
CA VAL A 136 -4.51 -11.45 -6.02
C VAL A 136 -5.53 -10.32 -6.01
N ASN A 137 -6.58 -10.48 -5.22
CA ASN A 137 -7.51 -9.38 -4.97
C ASN A 137 -6.75 -8.25 -4.25
N LEU A 138 -6.62 -7.10 -4.91
CA LEU A 138 -5.82 -5.98 -4.38
C LEU A 138 -6.34 -5.43 -3.05
N GLU A 139 -7.66 -5.37 -2.87
CA GLU A 139 -8.25 -4.89 -1.62
C GLU A 139 -7.95 -5.84 -0.46
N GLU A 140 -8.03 -7.15 -0.73
CA GLU A 140 -7.69 -8.20 0.23
C GLU A 140 -6.20 -8.12 0.61
N TRP A 141 -5.34 -7.95 -0.40
CA TRP A 141 -3.91 -7.73 -0.21
C TRP A 141 -3.61 -6.50 0.65
N TRP A 142 -4.26 -5.37 0.41
CA TRP A 142 -4.05 -4.16 1.19
C TRP A 142 -4.54 -4.31 2.63
N ALA A 143 -5.67 -4.96 2.85
CA ALA A 143 -6.19 -5.23 4.20
C ALA A 143 -5.27 -6.19 4.98
N PHE A 144 -4.76 -7.22 4.30
CA PHE A 144 -3.80 -8.17 4.83
C PHE A 144 -2.48 -7.51 5.20
N THR A 145 -1.87 -6.76 4.28
CA THR A 145 -0.60 -6.07 4.52
C THR A 145 -0.74 -4.98 5.59
N ARG A 146 -1.86 -4.25 5.64
CA ARG A 146 -2.17 -3.31 6.74
C ARG A 146 -2.15 -4.03 8.09
N THR A 147 -2.74 -5.21 8.18
CA THR A 147 -2.75 -6.02 9.40
C THR A 147 -1.35 -6.46 9.81
N CYS A 148 -0.56 -6.94 8.85
CA CYS A 148 0.80 -7.43 9.12
C CYS A 148 1.75 -6.28 9.53
N PHE A 149 1.70 -5.15 8.84
CA PHE A 149 2.68 -4.07 9.00
C PHE A 149 2.37 -3.07 10.11
N ASN A 150 1.16 -3.09 10.68
CA ASN A 150 0.80 -2.27 11.85
C ASN A 150 1.76 -2.48 13.04
N ASN A 151 2.32 -3.69 13.19
CA ASN A 151 3.42 -3.97 14.11
C ASN A 151 4.46 -4.88 13.43
N LYS A 152 5.15 -4.37 12.39
CA LYS A 152 6.09 -5.15 11.55
C LYS A 152 7.19 -5.92 12.31
N ASN A 153 7.52 -5.47 13.52
CA ASN A 153 8.55 -6.08 14.38
C ASN A 153 8.02 -7.13 15.36
N LYS A 154 6.70 -7.28 15.53
CA LYS A 154 6.10 -8.37 16.32
C LYS A 154 5.96 -9.63 15.46
N THR A 155 5.92 -10.80 16.10
CA THR A 155 5.69 -12.04 15.38
C THR A 155 4.24 -12.08 14.88
N LEU A 156 4.00 -12.74 13.74
CA LEU A 156 2.65 -12.89 13.19
C LEU A 156 1.73 -13.61 14.18
N GLY A 157 2.21 -14.63 14.88
CA GLY A 157 1.46 -15.30 15.93
C GLY A 157 0.99 -14.35 17.05
N ALA A 158 1.82 -13.37 17.43
CA ALA A 158 1.42 -12.34 18.40
C ALA A 158 0.43 -11.32 17.82
N THR A 159 0.58 -10.94 16.55
CA THR A 159 -0.35 -10.04 15.84
C THR A 159 -1.75 -10.63 15.74
N PHE A 160 -1.84 -11.88 15.29
CA PHE A 160 -3.12 -12.57 15.04
C PHE A 160 -3.79 -13.13 16.30
N LYS A 161 -3.10 -13.15 17.45
CA LYS A 161 -3.67 -13.57 18.75
C LYS A 161 -4.52 -12.48 19.42
N GLN A 162 -4.46 -11.24 18.94
CA GLN A 162 -5.20 -10.12 19.53
C GLN A 162 -6.71 -10.29 19.36
N LYS A 163 -7.47 -10.23 20.46
CA LYS A 163 -8.94 -10.41 20.45
C LYS A 163 -9.63 -9.47 19.46
N ARG A 164 -9.23 -8.19 19.42
CA ARG A 164 -9.79 -7.20 18.48
C ARG A 164 -9.63 -7.64 17.02
N LYS A 165 -8.44 -8.12 16.64
CA LYS A 165 -8.17 -8.57 15.27
C LYS A 165 -8.94 -9.83 14.92
N LEU A 166 -9.04 -10.78 15.84
CA LEU A 166 -9.84 -11.99 15.64
C LEU A 166 -11.31 -11.65 15.39
N MET A 167 -11.89 -10.74 16.18
CA MET A 167 -13.28 -10.29 16.01
C MET A 167 -13.50 -9.63 14.64
N GLU A 168 -12.54 -8.82 14.19
CA GLU A 168 -12.56 -8.18 12.87
C GLU A 168 -12.53 -9.22 11.74
N LEU A 169 -11.61 -10.19 11.80
CA LEU A 169 -11.50 -11.26 10.80
C LEU A 169 -12.73 -12.18 10.78
N MET A 170 -13.31 -12.48 11.95
CA MET A 170 -14.54 -13.27 12.05
C MET A 170 -15.71 -12.58 11.34
N LYS A 171 -15.81 -11.25 11.48
CA LYS A 171 -16.83 -10.44 10.80
C LYS A 171 -16.68 -10.52 9.28
N PHE A 172 -15.46 -10.41 8.78
CA PHE A 172 -15.18 -10.46 7.34
C PHE A 172 -15.36 -11.85 6.73
N SER A 173 -15.03 -12.89 7.51
CA SER A 173 -15.09 -14.28 7.06
C SER A 173 -16.50 -14.90 7.12
N ARG A 174 -17.53 -14.09 7.43
CA ARG A 174 -18.95 -14.49 7.56
C ARG A 174 -19.14 -15.81 8.29
N VAL A 175 -18.46 -15.99 9.43
CA VAL A 175 -18.67 -17.18 10.26
C VAL A 175 -20.13 -17.19 10.69
N GLU A 176 -20.88 -18.22 10.28
CA GLU A 176 -22.32 -18.34 10.55
C GLU A 176 -22.62 -18.16 12.05
N GLY A 177 -23.60 -17.31 12.37
CA GLY A 177 -24.04 -17.02 13.74
C GLY A 177 -23.50 -15.74 14.37
N PHE A 178 -22.65 -14.96 13.69
CA PHE A 178 -22.20 -13.65 14.16
C PHE A 178 -23.03 -12.52 13.50
N CYS A 179 -24.26 -12.31 13.98
CA CYS A 179 -25.07 -11.15 13.58
C CYS A 179 -24.61 -9.90 14.35
N GLN A 180 -24.41 -8.81 13.61
CA GLN A 180 -24.06 -7.50 14.14
C GLN A 180 -25.21 -6.95 14.98
N ASP A 181 -24.98 -6.77 16.28
CA ASP A 181 -25.48 -5.58 16.94
C ASP A 181 -24.31 -4.87 17.60
N SER A 182 -24.09 -3.66 17.11
CA SER A 182 -23.02 -2.78 17.51
C SER A 182 -23.58 -1.90 18.62
N ASN A 183 -23.30 -2.20 19.89
CA ASN A 183 -23.18 -1.18 20.93
C ASN A 183 -22.66 -1.64 22.30
N ASP A 184 -22.59 -2.94 22.62
CA ASP A 184 -22.16 -3.34 23.96
C ASP A 184 -20.75 -3.94 23.95
N LEU A 185 -19.73 -3.08 23.92
CA LEU A 185 -18.32 -3.47 24.14
C LEU A 185 -17.77 -3.07 25.52
N GLU A 186 -18.64 -2.64 26.43
CA GLU A 186 -18.32 -2.47 27.84
C GLU A 186 -19.37 -3.19 28.68
N GLU A 187 -19.18 -4.50 28.88
CA GLU A 187 -19.55 -5.25 30.10
C GLU A 187 -19.57 -6.75 29.77
N CYS A 188 -18.49 -7.46 30.09
CA CYS A 188 -18.49 -8.92 30.17
C CYS A 188 -17.41 -9.40 31.15
N GLU A 189 -17.50 -8.95 32.42
CA GLU A 189 -16.90 -9.67 33.55
C GLU A 189 -17.93 -10.40 34.42
N SER A 190 -19.20 -10.43 34.02
CA SER A 190 -20.27 -11.04 34.83
C SER A 190 -20.97 -12.12 34.03
N GLY A 191 -20.80 -13.37 34.47
CA GLY A 191 -21.31 -14.57 33.78
C GLY A 191 -22.80 -14.50 33.47
N SER A 192 -23.13 -14.51 32.18
CA SER A 192 -24.43 -14.90 31.66
C SER A 192 -24.23 -15.90 30.50
N GLN A 193 -25.17 -16.83 30.39
CA GLN A 193 -25.09 -18.05 29.57
C GLN A 193 -24.97 -17.79 28.05
N LEU A 194 -25.23 -16.55 27.60
CA LEU A 194 -25.00 -16.08 26.22
C LEU A 194 -23.51 -15.81 25.91
N GLY A 195 -22.68 -15.48 26.91
CA GLY A 195 -21.25 -15.20 26.72
C GLY A 195 -20.40 -16.43 26.44
N LEU A 196 -20.86 -17.62 26.82
CA LEU A 196 -20.16 -18.89 26.62
C LEU A 196 -20.07 -19.28 25.14
N GLY A 197 -21.12 -18.98 24.34
CA GLY A 197 -21.15 -19.28 22.91
C GLY A 197 -20.15 -18.45 22.11
N VAL A 198 -20.10 -17.14 22.38
CA VAL A 198 -19.16 -16.21 21.73
C VAL A 198 -17.72 -16.54 22.12
N GLY A 199 -17.47 -16.85 23.40
CA GLY A 199 -16.15 -17.27 23.88
C GLY A 199 -15.63 -18.53 23.19
N ASN A 200 -16.48 -19.55 23.02
CA ASN A 200 -16.13 -20.79 22.33
C ASN A 200 -15.94 -20.59 20.81
N MET A 201 -16.71 -19.69 20.20
CA MET A 201 -16.53 -19.33 18.80
C MET A 201 -15.19 -18.63 18.57
N ILE A 202 -14.80 -17.70 19.45
CA ILE A 202 -13.51 -17.00 19.38
C ILE A 202 -12.35 -17.98 19.60
N SER A 203 -12.45 -18.92 20.55
CA SER A 203 -11.38 -19.90 20.80
C SER A 203 -11.20 -20.85 19.60
N SER A 204 -12.29 -21.32 19.01
CA SER A 204 -12.26 -22.15 17.79
C SER A 204 -11.68 -21.38 16.60
N PHE A 205 -12.11 -20.14 16.36
CA PHE A 205 -11.58 -19.32 15.28
C PHE A 205 -10.10 -19.00 15.49
N ARG A 206 -9.69 -18.70 16.73
CA ARG A 206 -8.28 -18.51 17.08
C ARG A 206 -7.45 -19.76 16.81
N ALA A 207 -7.96 -20.95 17.09
CA ALA A 207 -7.28 -22.20 16.78
C ALA A 207 -7.12 -22.38 15.26
N ARG A 208 -8.14 -22.03 14.46
CA ARG A 208 -8.04 -22.04 12.99
C ARG A 208 -6.95 -21.09 12.48
N VAL A 209 -6.94 -19.84 12.95
CA VAL A 209 -5.91 -18.85 12.59
C VAL A 209 -4.51 -19.32 12.99
N ALA A 210 -4.37 -19.89 14.20
CA ALA A 210 -3.10 -20.46 14.65
C ALA A 210 -2.67 -21.65 13.78
N GLY A 211 -3.60 -22.54 13.41
CA GLY A 211 -3.34 -23.67 12.54
C GLY A 211 -2.82 -23.27 11.15
N VAL A 212 -3.35 -22.17 10.57
CA VAL A 212 -2.84 -21.60 9.31
C VAL A 212 -1.40 -21.10 9.45
N LEU A 213 -1.08 -20.42 10.56
CA LEU A 213 0.28 -19.93 10.80
C LEU A 213 1.26 -21.06 11.09
N GLU A 214 0.81 -22.12 11.77
CA GLU A 214 1.61 -23.31 12.06
C GLU A 214 1.89 -24.12 10.80
N SER A 215 0.88 -24.37 9.96
CA SER A 215 1.04 -25.12 8.70
C SER A 215 1.98 -24.42 7.72
N GLY A 216 1.94 -23.09 7.66
CA GLY A 216 2.84 -22.29 6.83
C GLY A 216 4.19 -21.95 7.48
N GLY A 217 4.40 -22.31 8.76
CA GLY A 217 5.64 -21.97 9.48
C GLY A 217 5.84 -20.46 9.71
N TYR A 218 4.75 -19.70 9.87
CA TYR A 218 4.78 -18.23 10.02
C TYR A 218 4.61 -17.75 11.47
N VAL A 219 4.39 -18.64 12.45
CA VAL A 219 4.11 -18.30 13.86
C VAL A 219 5.11 -17.31 14.44
N ASP A 220 6.41 -17.62 14.34
CA ASP A 220 7.50 -16.81 14.90
C ASP A 220 8.12 -15.84 13.89
N LYS A 221 7.65 -15.86 12.64
CA LYS A 221 8.14 -14.94 11.60
C LYS A 221 7.60 -13.54 11.85
N ARG A 222 8.42 -12.54 11.49
CA ARG A 222 8.11 -11.12 11.62
C ARG A 222 7.88 -10.54 10.23
N PRO A 223 6.80 -9.75 10.01
CA PRO A 223 6.53 -9.11 8.71
C PRO A 223 7.72 -8.36 8.14
N ALA A 224 8.50 -7.69 9.00
CA ALA A 224 9.68 -6.94 8.59
C ALA A 224 10.77 -7.78 7.88
N LYS A 225 10.74 -9.11 7.99
CA LYS A 225 11.71 -10.03 7.37
C LYS A 225 11.11 -10.87 6.24
N LEU A 226 9.81 -10.75 5.97
CA LEU A 226 9.14 -11.55 4.97
C LEU A 226 9.25 -10.91 3.59
N SER A 227 9.55 -11.73 2.60
CA SER A 227 9.49 -11.33 1.19
C SER A 227 8.05 -11.13 0.73
N HIS A 228 7.90 -10.56 -0.46
CA HIS A 228 6.60 -10.44 -1.10
C HIS A 228 5.97 -11.81 -1.35
N ASP A 229 6.74 -12.79 -1.84
CA ASP A 229 6.25 -14.15 -2.11
C ASP A 229 5.81 -14.88 -0.83
N ASP A 230 6.55 -14.68 0.28
CA ASP A 230 6.16 -15.22 1.59
C ASP A 230 4.79 -14.70 2.05
N LEU A 231 4.52 -13.41 1.80
CA LEU A 231 3.28 -12.76 2.20
C LEU A 231 2.12 -13.18 1.29
N LEU A 232 2.35 -13.35 -0.02
CA LEU A 232 1.35 -13.90 -0.95
C LEU A 232 0.97 -15.32 -0.57
N HIS A 233 1.96 -16.17 -0.28
CA HIS A 233 1.73 -17.54 0.16
C HIS A 233 0.97 -17.58 1.49
N LEU A 234 1.32 -16.72 2.45
CA LEU A 234 0.57 -16.65 3.71
C LEU A 234 -0.88 -16.20 3.48
N LEU A 235 -1.11 -15.24 2.59
CA LEU A 235 -2.47 -14.80 2.26
C LEU A 235 -3.27 -15.92 1.57
N SER A 236 -2.67 -16.68 0.67
CA SER A 236 -3.36 -17.82 0.02
C SER A 236 -3.78 -18.87 1.06
N LEU A 237 -2.92 -19.19 2.04
CA LEU A 237 -3.26 -20.12 3.11
C LEU A 237 -4.44 -19.63 3.97
N PHE A 238 -4.57 -18.33 4.21
CA PHE A 238 -5.75 -17.78 4.88
C PHE A 238 -7.01 -17.91 4.03
N ASN A 239 -6.92 -17.56 2.75
CA ASN A 239 -8.03 -17.64 1.81
C ASN A 239 -8.53 -19.09 1.62
N ASP A 240 -7.61 -20.06 1.57
CA ASP A 240 -7.93 -21.49 1.43
C ASP A 240 -8.75 -22.03 2.61
N VAL A 241 -8.52 -21.48 3.81
CA VAL A 241 -9.27 -21.81 5.03
C VAL A 241 -10.51 -20.91 5.19
N GLY A 242 -10.79 -20.04 4.22
CA GLY A 242 -11.93 -19.13 4.23
C GLY A 242 -11.81 -18.01 5.28
N ILE A 243 -10.59 -17.59 5.59
CA ILE A 243 -10.32 -16.44 6.47
C ILE A 243 -9.94 -15.26 5.58
N TYR A 244 -10.74 -14.20 5.65
CA TYR A 244 -10.57 -13.01 4.82
C TYR A 244 -10.31 -11.76 5.67
N PHE A 245 -9.59 -10.82 5.09
CA PHE A 245 -9.18 -9.54 5.65
C PHE A 245 -10.07 -8.39 5.22
N ARG A 246 -10.96 -8.61 4.25
CA ARG A 246 -12.03 -7.68 3.87
C ARG A 246 -13.39 -8.37 3.82
N ASP A 247 -14.44 -7.55 3.92
CA ASP A 247 -15.81 -8.02 3.72
C ASP A 247 -16.07 -8.33 2.25
N GLN A 248 -16.23 -9.61 1.93
CA GLN A 248 -16.54 -10.08 0.56
C GLN A 248 -17.95 -9.64 0.09
N ALA A 249 -18.81 -9.09 0.96
CA ALA A 249 -20.13 -8.54 0.59
C ALA A 249 -20.06 -7.17 -0.08
N LYS A 250 -19.05 -6.37 0.27
CA LYS A 250 -18.87 -5.06 -0.32
C LYS A 250 -18.25 -5.28 -1.70
N GLY A 251 -19.01 -4.97 -2.75
CA GLY A 251 -18.49 -4.97 -4.11
C GLY A 251 -17.24 -4.10 -4.22
N SER A 252 -16.46 -4.30 -5.29
CA SER A 252 -15.19 -3.61 -5.61
C SER A 252 -15.29 -2.08 -5.81
N ASP A 253 -16.42 -1.47 -5.43
CA ASP A 253 -16.70 -0.05 -5.67
C ASP A 253 -16.26 0.86 -4.51
N SER A 254 -15.61 0.32 -3.47
CA SER A 254 -15.33 1.10 -2.25
C SER A 254 -13.86 1.27 -1.85
N CYS A 255 -12.92 0.46 -2.35
CA CYS A 255 -11.51 0.68 -2.05
C CYS A 255 -10.85 1.55 -3.12
N SER A 256 -11.00 2.86 -2.98
CA SER A 256 -10.34 3.81 -3.87
C SER A 256 -8.81 3.70 -3.70
N VAL A 257 -8.06 3.93 -4.78
CA VAL A 257 -6.60 4.17 -4.75
C VAL A 257 -6.21 5.24 -3.72
N ALA A 258 -7.16 6.06 -3.24
CA ALA A 258 -6.94 7.03 -2.17
C ALA A 258 -6.85 6.40 -0.76
N GLU A 259 -7.29 5.15 -0.54
CA GLU A 259 -7.10 4.41 0.72
C GLU A 259 -5.74 3.70 0.80
N LEU A 260 -4.97 3.72 -0.29
CA LEU A 260 -3.52 3.49 -0.30
C LEU A 260 -2.83 4.69 0.35
N ASP A 261 -3.16 4.98 1.61
CA ASP A 261 -2.28 5.77 2.46
C ASP A 261 -1.02 4.93 2.62
N PHE A 262 0.00 5.16 1.79
CA PHE A 262 1.34 4.62 1.99
C PHE A 262 2.08 5.31 3.14
N ASP A 263 1.47 6.35 3.70
CA ASP A 263 1.94 6.97 4.94
C ASP A 263 1.52 6.07 6.11
N ASP A 264 2.47 5.25 6.59
CA ASP A 264 2.39 4.57 7.89
C ASP A 264 2.56 5.58 9.06
N GLY A 265 1.99 6.79 8.96
CA GLY A 265 1.92 7.76 10.06
C GLY A 265 3.26 8.37 10.48
N LEU A 266 4.09 8.82 9.54
CA LEU A 266 5.30 9.61 9.83
C LEU A 266 5.42 10.80 8.88
N LEU A 267 4.59 11.83 9.13
CA LEU A 267 4.92 13.24 8.96
C LEU A 267 4.73 13.93 10.31
#